data_AF-A0A962AGV9-F1
#
_entry.id   AF-A0A962AGV9-F1
#
_cell.length_a   1.000
_cell.length_b   1.000
_cell.length_c   1.000
_cell.angle_alpha   90.00
_cell.angle_beta   90.00
_cell.angle_gamma   90.00
#
_symmetry.space_group_name_H-M   'P 1'
#
loop_
_entity.id
_entity.type
_entity.pdbx_description
1 polymer ?
#
loop_
_entity_poly.entity_id
_entity_poly.type
_entity_poly.pdbx_seq_one_letter_code
_entity_poly.pdbx_strand_id
1 'polypeptide(L)'
;MALLPGKTSISTHLTPFEGGKPERVIDTKAVFGVECPWPVMGYITANEFVPIVDDTYHFDPETTRAILAGFAHNRRVLIQGLHGTGKSTH
;
A
#
# COMPACT_ATOMS: atom_id res chain seq x y z
N MET A 1 -30.51 -22.77 36.87
CA MET A 1 -29.34 -23.50 37.38
C MET A 1 -28.77 -24.36 36.26
N ALA A 2 -27.80 -23.84 35.50
CA ALA A 2 -26.97 -24.61 34.54
C ALA A 2 -25.86 -23.73 33.93
N LEU A 3 -24.60 -24.17 34.15
CA LEU A 3 -23.42 -24.14 33.27
C LEU A 3 -22.79 -22.80 32.79
N LEU A 4 -21.59 -22.51 33.31
CA LEU A 4 -20.50 -21.75 32.67
C LEU A 4 -19.87 -22.60 31.52
N PRO A 5 -18.85 -22.14 30.75
CA PRO A 5 -18.52 -20.85 30.15
C PRO A 5 -18.35 -20.97 28.60
N GLY A 6 -18.68 -19.95 27.79
CA GLY A 6 -18.70 -20.12 26.33
C GLY A 6 -18.35 -18.87 25.52
N LYS A 7 -17.09 -18.81 25.08
CA LYS A 7 -16.58 -18.18 23.84
C LYS A 7 -17.15 -16.79 23.51
N THR A 8 -16.42 -15.75 23.94
CA THR A 8 -16.49 -14.43 23.32
C THR A 8 -16.00 -14.53 21.88
N SER A 9 -16.92 -14.72 20.95
CA SER A 9 -16.71 -14.43 19.54
C SER A 9 -16.45 -12.93 19.44
N ILE A 10 -15.19 -12.52 19.48
CA ILE A 10 -14.77 -11.20 19.02
C ILE A 10 -15.09 -11.19 17.53
N SER A 11 -16.30 -10.72 17.18
CA SER A 11 -16.62 -10.34 15.81
C SER A 11 -15.66 -9.19 15.50
N THR A 12 -14.61 -9.48 14.75
CA THR A 12 -13.76 -8.45 14.17
C THR A 12 -14.62 -7.71 13.15
N HIS A 13 -15.44 -6.78 13.61
CA HIS A 13 -16.00 -5.74 12.77
C HIS A 13 -14.80 -4.84 12.43
N LEU A 14 -13.96 -5.31 11.51
CA LEU A 14 -13.06 -4.44 10.79
C LEU A 14 -14.00 -3.52 10.01
N THR A 15 -14.25 -2.33 10.54
CA THR A 15 -14.81 -1.25 9.75
C THR A 15 -13.95 -1.14 8.48
N PRO A 16 -14.51 -1.34 7.28
CA PRO A 16 -13.74 -1.20 6.06
C PRO A 16 -13.05 0.15 6.09
N PHE A 17 -11.76 0.17 5.76
CA PHE A 17 -11.04 1.42 5.50
C PHE A 17 -11.87 2.26 4.53
N GLU A 18 -12.33 3.45 4.95
CA GLU A 18 -13.16 4.35 4.14
C GLU A 18 -12.37 5.01 2.99
N GLY A 19 -11.20 4.47 2.60
CA GLY A 19 -10.42 4.99 1.48
C GLY A 19 -10.82 4.45 0.11
N GLY A 20 -11.95 3.76 0.00
CA GLY A 20 -12.47 3.28 -1.29
C GLY A 20 -11.59 2.21 -1.94
N LYS A 21 -11.79 2.00 -3.24
CA LYS A 21 -10.96 1.11 -4.08
C LYS A 21 -10.14 2.00 -5.01
N PRO A 22 -8.98 1.55 -5.51
CA PRO A 22 -8.28 2.31 -6.54
C PRO A 22 -9.10 2.28 -7.84
N GLU A 23 -9.38 3.46 -8.39
CA GLU A 23 -10.44 3.66 -9.40
C GLU A 23 -9.91 4.05 -10.77
N ARG A 24 -8.68 4.58 -10.89
CA ARG A 24 -8.09 4.94 -12.19
C ARG A 24 -6.72 4.31 -12.41
N VAL A 25 -6.37 4.08 -13.66
CA VAL A 25 -4.99 3.78 -14.05
C VAL A 25 -4.15 5.06 -13.90
N ILE A 26 -2.99 4.93 -13.25
CA ILE A 26 -2.03 6.02 -13.08
C ILE A 26 -0.89 5.92 -14.10
N ASP A 27 -0.36 7.07 -14.49
CA ASP A 27 0.91 7.14 -15.22
C ASP A 27 2.06 7.02 -14.22
N THR A 28 2.65 5.83 -14.13
CA THR A 28 3.71 5.54 -13.15
C THR A 28 4.98 6.34 -13.43
N LYS A 29 5.23 6.71 -14.69
CA LYS A 29 6.41 7.49 -15.08
C LYS A 29 6.23 8.95 -14.66
N ALA A 30 5.05 9.50 -14.85
CA ALA A 30 4.75 10.86 -14.40
C ALA A 30 4.73 10.98 -12.87
N VAL A 31 4.22 9.96 -12.16
CA VAL A 31 4.06 10.00 -10.69
C VAL A 31 5.34 9.62 -9.95
N PHE A 32 6.03 8.57 -10.38
CA PHE A 32 7.18 8.00 -9.66
C PHE A 32 8.50 8.10 -10.43
N GLY A 33 8.50 8.54 -11.68
CA GLY A 33 9.68 8.46 -12.56
C GLY A 33 10.01 7.04 -13.03
N VAL A 34 9.14 6.07 -12.77
CA VAL A 34 9.37 4.64 -13.05
C VAL A 34 8.32 4.09 -14.00
N GLU A 35 8.77 3.49 -15.10
CA GLU A 35 7.89 2.90 -16.09
C GLU A 35 7.54 1.45 -15.73
N CYS A 36 6.24 1.15 -15.64
CA CYS A 36 5.75 -0.21 -15.41
C CYS A 36 5.15 -0.78 -16.70
N PRO A 37 5.44 -2.04 -17.06
CA PRO A 37 4.89 -2.66 -18.27
C PRO A 37 3.44 -3.14 -18.12
N TRP A 38 2.81 -2.93 -16.96
CA TRP A 38 1.42 -3.27 -16.66
C TRP A 38 0.67 -2.03 -16.13
N PRO A 39 -0.67 -1.97 -16.27
CA PRO A 39 -1.46 -0.91 -15.69
C PRO A 39 -1.43 -0.99 -14.16
N VAL A 40 -1.22 0.14 -13.50
CA VAL A 40 -1.30 0.26 -12.04
C VAL A 40 -2.48 1.15 -11.69
N MET A 41 -3.36 0.67 -10.81
CA MET A 41 -4.51 1.43 -10.32
C MET A 41 -4.07 2.40 -9.21
N GLY A 42 -4.72 3.55 -9.10
CA GLY A 42 -4.49 4.54 -8.04
C GLY A 42 -5.80 5.12 -7.53
N TYR A 43 -5.71 5.74 -6.36
CA TYR A 43 -6.82 6.46 -5.73
C TYR A 43 -6.96 7.86 -6.33
N ILE A 44 -8.19 8.37 -6.37
CA ILE A 44 -8.50 9.71 -6.88
C ILE A 44 -8.38 10.75 -5.76
N THR A 45 -8.82 10.37 -4.55
CA THR A 45 -8.91 11.25 -3.39
C THR A 45 -7.89 10.81 -2.35
N ALA A 46 -7.09 11.76 -1.87
CA ALA A 46 -6.20 11.53 -0.74
C ALA A 46 -6.99 11.54 0.58
N ASN A 47 -6.48 10.86 1.60
CA ASN A 47 -7.03 10.88 2.96
C ASN A 47 -5.92 11.14 3.98
N GLU A 48 -6.25 11.10 5.27
CA GLU A 48 -5.30 11.37 6.37
C GLU A 48 -4.10 10.41 6.43
N PHE A 49 -4.18 9.26 5.74
CA PHE A 49 -3.10 8.27 5.68
C PHE A 49 -2.18 8.47 4.47
N VAL A 50 -2.54 9.36 3.54
CA VAL A 50 -1.68 9.72 2.40
C VAL A 50 -0.68 10.77 2.86
N PRO A 51 0.63 10.50 2.80
CA PRO A 51 1.65 11.47 3.20
C PRO A 51 1.67 12.67 2.25
N ILE A 52 2.22 13.79 2.75
CA ILE A 52 2.47 14.98 1.94
C ILE A 52 3.53 14.63 0.88
N VAL A 53 3.34 15.12 -0.33
CA VAL A 53 4.30 14.93 -1.44
C VAL A 53 5.60 15.66 -1.13
N ASP A 54 6.72 14.95 -1.25
CA ASP A 54 8.07 15.48 -1.10
C ASP A 54 8.80 15.38 -2.45
N ASP A 55 8.99 16.53 -3.09
CA ASP A 55 9.65 16.64 -4.40
C ASP A 55 11.16 16.30 -4.33
N THR A 56 11.74 16.24 -3.13
CA THR A 56 13.15 15.86 -2.93
C THR A 56 13.33 14.36 -2.76
N TYR A 57 12.25 13.60 -2.56
CA TYR A 57 12.31 12.16 -2.43
C TYR A 57 12.68 11.50 -3.76
N HIS A 58 13.66 10.60 -3.72
CA HIS A 58 14.13 9.88 -4.90
C HIS A 58 13.64 8.42 -4.89
N PHE A 59 12.77 8.09 -5.84
CA PHE A 59 12.28 6.72 -6.02
C PHE A 59 13.35 5.83 -6.66
N ASP A 60 13.79 4.80 -5.94
CA ASP A 60 14.58 3.71 -6.52
C ASP A 60 13.75 2.91 -7.54
N PRO A 61 14.16 2.82 -8.82
CA PRO A 61 13.36 2.18 -9.87
C PRO A 61 13.06 0.69 -9.65
N GLU A 62 13.96 -0.06 -9.02
CA GLU A 62 13.75 -1.49 -8.78
C GLU A 62 12.75 -1.72 -7.65
N THR A 63 12.97 -1.04 -6.52
CA THR A 63 12.11 -1.13 -5.34
C THR A 63 10.70 -0.63 -5.64
N THR A 64 10.56 0.53 -6.27
CA THR A 64 9.25 1.09 -6.65
C THR A 64 8.49 0.14 -7.57
N ARG A 65 9.14 -0.42 -8.59
CA ARG A 65 8.50 -1.37 -9.50
C ARG A 65 8.08 -2.66 -8.81
N ALA A 66 8.86 -3.16 -7.86
CA ALA A 66 8.48 -4.33 -7.06
C ALA A 66 7.24 -4.05 -6.20
N ILE A 67 7.17 -2.89 -5.55
CA ILE A 67 6.01 -2.45 -4.77
C ILE A 67 4.77 -2.34 -5.66
N LEU A 68 4.88 -1.67 -6.81
CA LEU A 68 3.77 -1.49 -7.75
C LEU A 68 3.30 -2.83 -8.35
N ALA A 69 4.20 -3.78 -8.60
CA ALA A 69 3.84 -5.15 -9.00
C ALA A 69 3.05 -5.86 -7.90
N GLY A 70 3.51 -5.74 -6.65
CA GLY A 70 2.83 -6.27 -5.47
C GLY A 70 1.42 -5.72 -5.32
N PHE A 71 1.28 -4.41 -5.46
CA PHE A 71 -0.01 -3.72 -5.40
C PHE A 71 -0.94 -4.15 -6.53
N ALA A 72 -0.48 -4.12 -7.79
CA ALA A 72 -1.30 -4.43 -8.96
C ALA A 72 -1.76 -5.90 -9.01
N HIS A 73 -0.96 -6.84 -8.48
CA HIS A 73 -1.23 -8.28 -8.56
C HIS A 73 -1.58 -8.91 -7.22
N ASN A 74 -1.80 -8.10 -6.17
CA ASN A 74 -2.07 -8.58 -4.82
C ASN A 74 -1.01 -9.61 -4.33
N ARG A 75 0.27 -9.28 -4.53
CA ARG A 75 1.42 -10.11 -4.13
C ARG A 75 2.17 -9.42 -3.00
N ARG A 76 2.60 -10.22 -2.01
CA ARG A 76 3.45 -9.73 -0.93
C ARG A 76 4.84 -9.42 -1.48
N VAL A 77 5.38 -8.25 -1.10
CA VAL A 77 6.72 -7.78 -1.48
C VAL A 77 7.57 -7.72 -0.22
N LEU A 78 8.80 -8.21 -0.31
CA LEU A 78 9.79 -8.14 0.76
C LEU A 78 10.91 -7.20 0.34
N ILE A 79 11.09 -6.12 1.09
CA ILE A 79 12.18 -5.15 0.90
C ILE A 79 13.23 -5.40 1.99
N GLN A 80 14.47 -5.67 1.59
CA GLN A 80 15.59 -5.90 2.50
C GLN A 80 16.75 -4.97 2.22
N GLY A 81 17.62 -4.77 3.23
CA GLY A 81 18.74 -3.83 3.18
C GLY A 81 19.20 -3.41 4.57
N LEU A 82 20.40 -2.83 4.64
CA LEU A 82 21.04 -2.37 5.88
C LEU A 82 20.18 -1.31 6.60
N HIS A 83 20.43 -1.07 7.89
CA HIS A 83 19.79 0.04 8.60
C HIS A 83 20.08 1.39 7.91
N GLY A 84 19.08 2.28 7.88
CA GLY A 84 19.23 3.62 7.27
C GLY A 84 19.11 3.68 5.74
N THR A 85 18.84 2.57 5.04
CA THR A 85 18.71 2.55 3.56
C THR A 85 17.30 2.86 3.05
N GLY A 86 16.47 3.58 3.80
CA GLY A 86 15.16 4.05 3.32
C GLY A 86 14.04 3.02 3.18
N LYS A 87 14.21 1.77 3.62
CA LYS A 87 13.23 0.67 3.44
C LYS A 87 11.81 0.93 3.94
N SER A 88 11.64 1.75 4.99
CA SER A 88 10.35 2.11 5.56
C SER A 88 9.76 3.38 4.95
N THR A 89 10.57 4.12 4.21
CA THR A 89 10.18 5.38 3.56
C THR A 89 9.72 5.13 2.12
N HIS A 90 10.22 4.07 1.48
CA HIS A 90 9.68 3.51 0.24
C HIS A 90 8.25 2.99 0.41
#